data_AF-A0A661FQG8-F1
#
_entry.id   AF-A0A661FQG8-F1
#
_cell.length_a   1.000
_cell.length_b   1.000
_cell.length_c   1.000
_cell.angle_alpha   90.00
_cell.angle_beta   90.00
_cell.angle_gamma   90.00
#
_symmetry.space_group_name_H-M   'P 1'
#
loop_
_entity.id
_entity.type
_entity.pdbx_description
1 polymer ?
#
loop_
_entity_poly.entity_id
_entity_poly.type
_entity_poly.pdbx_seq_one_letter_code
_entity_poly.pdbx_strand_id
1 'polypeptide(L)' 'MKDSINQIIRQRLTKMQKIHFVGVGGTGMSGIAEVMSNLGCQVSGSDIKE' A
#
# COMPACT_ATOMS: atom_id res chain seq x y z
N MET A 1 -1.37 7.65 24.60
CA MET A 1 -0.20 8.50 24.21
C MET A 1 0.59 7.87 23.06
N LYS A 2 0.98 6.59 23.16
CA LYS A 2 1.58 5.84 22.04
C LYS A 2 0.66 5.77 20.80
N ASP A 3 -0.65 5.68 21.02
CA ASP A 3 -1.65 5.60 19.95
C ASP A 3 -1.71 6.86 19.09
N SER A 4 -1.61 8.04 19.72
CA SER A 4 -1.60 9.32 19.01
C SER A 4 -0.35 9.51 18.14
N ILE A 5 0.82 9.01 18.58
CA ILE A 5 2.06 9.03 17.79
C ILE A 5 1.92 8.09 16.58
N ASN A 6 1.43 6.87 16.79
CA ASN A 6 1.17 5.93 15.70
C ASN A 6 0.16 6.48 14.69
N GLN A 7 -0.86 7.20 15.16
CA GLN A 7 -1.88 7.80 14.30
C GLN A 7 -1.32 8.96 13.46
N ILE A 8 -0.44 9.80 14.02
CA ILE A 8 0.25 10.87 13.27
C ILE A 8 1.19 10.29 12.20
N ILE A 9 1.93 9.22 12.52
CA ILE A 9 2.81 8.54 11.57
C ILE A 9 1.99 7.94 10.42
N ARG A 10 0.89 7.24 10.74
CA ARG A 10 -0.02 6.69 9.72
C ARG A 10 -0.57 7.80 8.82
N GLN A 11 -1.06 8.92 9.37
CA GLN A 11 -1.64 10.01 8.57
C GLN A 11 -0.67 10.65 7.56
N ARG A 12 0.64 10.62 7.81
CA ARG A 12 1.63 11.14 6.85
C ARG A 12 1.96 10.14 5.73
N LEU A 13 1.95 8.85 6.02
CA LEU A 13 2.17 7.79 5.04
C LEU A 13 0.92 7.53 4.17
N THR A 14 -0.27 7.62 4.75
CA THR A 14 -1.56 7.36 4.07
C THR A 14 -2.07 8.53 3.24
N LYS A 15 -1.34 9.65 3.16
CA LYS A 15 -1.68 10.75 2.24
C LYS A 15 -1.69 10.29 0.78
N MET A 16 -0.88 9.27 0.47
CA MET A 16 -0.98 8.43 -0.73
C MET A 16 -2.10 7.40 -0.52
N GLN A 17 -3.34 7.86 -0.58
CA GLN A 17 -4.49 7.08 -0.11
C GLN A 17 -4.83 5.93 -1.05
N LYS A 18 -4.47 6.04 -2.34
CA LYS A 18 -4.73 5.02 -3.37
C LYS A 18 -3.49 4.79 -4.23
N ILE A 19 -3.05 3.54 -4.34
CA ILE A 19 -1.91 3.11 -5.15
C ILE A 19 -2.41 2.06 -6.13
N HIS A 20 -2.07 2.23 -7.42
CA HIS A 20 -2.35 1.23 -8.46
C HIS A 20 -1.04 0.67 -8.99
N PHE A 21 -0.84 -0.64 -8.86
CA PHE A 21 0.34 -1.34 -9.36
C PHE A 21 0.06 -1.93 -10.74
N VAL A 22 0.84 -1.55 -11.75
CA VAL A 22 0.84 -2.20 -13.07
C VAL A 22 1.88 -3.32 -13.05
N GLY A 23 1.50 -4.53 -13.44
CA GLY A 23 2.35 -5.72 -13.31
C GLY A 23 2.37 -6.30 -11.88
N VAL A 24 1.25 -6.21 -11.14
CA VAL A 24 1.18 -6.61 -9.73
C VAL A 24 1.41 -8.12 -9.48
N GLY A 25 1.21 -8.94 -10.50
CA GLY A 25 1.42 -10.39 -10.46
C GLY A 25 2.89 -10.81 -10.46
N GLY A 26 3.83 -9.89 -10.72
CA GLY A 26 5.26 -10.15 -10.57
C GLY A 26 5.67 -10.32 -9.10
N THR A 27 6.56 -11.27 -8.81
CA THR A 27 7.02 -11.61 -7.45
C THR A 27 7.58 -10.45 -6.65
N GLY A 28 8.18 -9.44 -7.30
CA GLY A 28 8.64 -8.22 -6.63
C GLY A 28 7.53 -7.23 -6.33
N MET A 29 6.59 -7.06 -7.27
CA MET A 29 5.53 -6.07 -7.18
C MET A 29 4.43 -6.49 -6.20
N SER A 30 4.12 -7.78 -6.12
CA SER A 30 3.16 -8.32 -5.14
C SER A 30 3.60 -8.09 -3.70
N GLY A 31 4.88 -8.29 -3.39
CA GLY A 31 5.42 -8.04 -2.04
C GLY A 31 5.37 -6.58 -1.63
N ILE A 32 5.68 -5.65 -2.53
CA ILE A 32 5.57 -4.21 -2.27
C ILE A 32 4.10 -3.81 -2.09
N ALA A 33 3.20 -4.34 -2.92
CA ALA A 33 1.76 -4.11 -2.81
C ALA A 33 1.21 -4.56 -1.44
N GLU A 34 1.66 -5.70 -0.93
CA GLU A 34 1.28 -6.21 0.39
C GLU A 34 1.79 -5.31 1.54
N VAL A 35 3.05 -4.87 1.48
CA VAL A 35 3.59 -3.93 2.48
C VAL A 35 2.80 -2.62 2.50
N MET A 36 2.48 -2.07 1.33
CA MET A 36 1.68 -0.84 1.23
C MET A 36 0.26 -1.03 1.80
N SER A 37 -0.37 -2.18 1.54
CA SER A 37 -1.67 -2.51 2.12
C SER A 37 -1.61 -2.58 3.66
N ASN A 38 -0.57 -3.21 4.21
CA ASN A 38 -0.35 -3.32 5.65
C ASN A 38 -0.08 -1.96 6.33
N LEU A 39 0.52 -1.01 5.61
CA LEU A 39 0.72 0.36 6.07
C LEU A 39 -0.57 1.22 6.02
N GLY A 40 -1.65 0.71 5.44
CA GLY A 40 -2.95 1.36 5.38
C GLY A 40 -3.23 2.13 4.10
N CYS A 41 -2.48 1.88 3.02
CA CYS A 41 -2.80 2.39 1.69
C CYS A 41 -3.92 1.56 1.05
N GLN A 42 -4.82 2.19 0.28
CA GLN A 42 -5.72 1.47 -0.60
C GLN A 42 -4.93 1.00 -1.83
N VAL A 43 -4.81 -0.30 -2.01
CA VAL A 43 -4.02 -0.89 -3.09
C VAL A 43 -4.95 -1.50 -4.14
N SER A 44 -4.64 -1.26 -5.40
CA SER A 44 -5.24 -1.91 -6.57
C SER A 44 -4.13 -2.30 -7.54
N GLY A 45 -4.41 -3.15 -8.52
CA GLY A 45 -3.41 -3.49 -9.52
C GLY A 45 -4.00 -4.12 -10.77
N SER A 46 -3.19 -4.11 -11.82
CA SER A 46 -3.45 -4.75 -13.10
C SER A 46 -2.25 -5.63 -13.46
N ASP A 47 -2.51 -6.70 -14.21
CA ASP A 47 -1.48 -7.56 -14.79
C ASP A 47 -1.98 -8.10 -16.13
N ILE A 48 -1.12 -8.71 -16.93
CA ILE A 48 -1.45 -9.20 -18.28
C ILE A 48 -2.22 -10.54 -18.25
N LYS A 49 -2.54 -11.07 -17.07
CA LYS A 49 -3.39 -12.26 -16.95
C LYS A 49 -4.87 -11.88 -16.94
N GLU A 50 -5.45 -12.06 -18.12
CA GLU A 50 -6.82 -11.75 -18.60
C GLU A 50 -7.13 -10.25 -18.78
#